data_AF-A0A522WFI7-F1
#
_entry.id   AF-A0A522WFI7-F1
#
_cell.length_a   1.000
_cell.length_b   1.000
_cell.length_c   1.000
_cell.angle_alpha   90.00
_cell.angle_beta   90.00
_cell.angle_gamma   90.00
#
_symmetry.space_group_name_H-M   'P 1'
#
loop_
_entity.id
_entity.type
_entity.pdbx_description
1 polymer ?
#
loop_
_entity_poly.entity_id
_entity_poly.type
_entity_poly.pdbx_seq_one_letter_code
_entity_poly.pdbx_strand_id
1 'polypeptide(L)'
;MAKKNSSKGFILTVALVLLGVIVGVALAVFLFIYVLPEKSGPKEPLTKLSKHIPEELPKIARPEEENIPLPRIKPRVAIVIDDMGADLKRMRELFDVDTQITVAVLPYLRHSKKVATEAHNSRGWEVILHLPMEPKGFDSGETGKNPGKGALFTNMSVADIKAQVEDDIKDVPFADGINNHMGSRFTEDMVLMKVVLDVAKGHRLFFLDSRTTADSVAGKAARSMGVKSAERAVFLDNTRDVDYVKKQVAELVSVAKHKGSAIAIGHPYPETIIALKESVGYLKENGIEVVRLSELVK
;
A
#
# COMPACT_ATOMS: atom_id res chain seq x y z
N MET A 1 -26.80 -17.14 63.89
CA MET A 1 -27.77 -16.24 63.23
C MET A 1 -27.14 -15.61 61.99
N ALA A 2 -27.91 -15.61 60.88
CA ALA A 2 -27.83 -14.76 59.69
C ALA A 2 -26.55 -14.74 58.80
N LYS A 3 -26.57 -15.53 57.72
CA LYS A 3 -25.98 -15.15 56.43
C LYS A 3 -26.72 -15.88 55.29
N LYS A 4 -27.94 -15.44 54.94
CA LYS A 4 -28.76 -16.00 53.84
C LYS A 4 -29.37 -14.94 52.89
N ASN A 5 -28.78 -13.75 52.80
CA ASN A 5 -29.33 -12.65 51.99
C ASN A 5 -28.45 -12.16 50.82
N SER A 6 -27.31 -12.78 50.52
CA SER A 6 -26.38 -12.25 49.49
C SER A 6 -26.74 -12.60 48.04
N SER A 7 -27.47 -13.69 47.77
CA SER A 7 -27.74 -14.14 46.39
C SER A 7 -28.89 -13.39 45.72
N LYS A 8 -29.89 -12.94 46.50
CA LYS A 8 -31.04 -12.20 45.97
C LYS A 8 -30.66 -10.82 45.42
N GLY A 9 -29.69 -10.16 46.05
CA GLY A 9 -29.17 -8.87 45.56
C GLY A 9 -28.46 -9.00 44.21
N PHE A 10 -27.63 -10.03 44.04
CA PHE A 10 -26.90 -10.27 42.79
C PHE A 10 -27.84 -10.57 41.61
N ILE A 11 -28.85 -11.41 41.82
CA ILE A 11 -29.83 -11.75 40.78
C ILE A 11 -30.64 -10.52 40.37
N LEU A 12 -31.02 -9.66 41.32
CA LEU A 12 -31.74 -8.42 41.04
C LEU A 12 -30.89 -7.44 40.22
N THR A 13 -29.60 -7.32 40.53
CA THR A 13 -28.68 -6.46 39.77
C THR A 13 -28.51 -6.95 38.32
N VAL A 14 -28.34 -8.25 38.11
CA VAL A 14 -28.21 -8.82 36.76
C VAL A 14 -29.51 -8.64 35.95
N ALA A 15 -30.68 -8.83 36.59
CA ALA A 15 -31.96 -8.62 35.94
C ALA A 15 -32.18 -7.15 35.52
N LEU A 16 -31.77 -6.19 36.36
CA LEU A 16 -31.86 -4.76 36.03
C LEU A 16 -30.92 -4.35 34.89
N VAL A 17 -29.71 -4.92 34.83
CA VAL A 17 -28.77 -4.67 33.73
C VAL A 17 -29.32 -5.23 32.40
N LEU A 18 -29.84 -6.45 32.41
CA LEU A 18 -30.44 -7.06 31.21
C LEU A 18 -31.65 -6.27 30.72
N LEU A 19 -32.51 -5.80 31.63
CA LEU A 19 -33.65 -4.96 31.29
C LEU A 19 -33.20 -3.62 30.67
N GLY A 20 -32.16 -2.99 31.22
CA GLY A 20 -31.59 -1.75 30.68
C GLY A 20 -31.04 -1.92 29.26
N VAL A 21 -30.36 -3.05 28.98
CA VAL A 21 -29.87 -3.36 27.62
C VAL A 21 -31.02 -3.56 26.64
N ILE A 22 -32.05 -4.31 27.03
CA ILE A 22 -33.22 -4.56 26.17
C ILE A 22 -33.93 -3.25 25.84
N VAL A 23 -34.16 -2.40 26.84
CA VAL A 23 -34.80 -1.09 26.64
C VAL A 23 -33.93 -0.20 25.76
N GLY A 24 -32.61 -0.17 25.97
CA GLY A 24 -31.68 0.61 25.15
C GLY A 24 -31.68 0.18 23.67
N VAL A 25 -31.68 -1.12 23.40
CA VAL A 25 -31.74 -1.65 22.02
C VAL A 25 -33.08 -1.33 21.37
N ALA A 26 -34.19 -1.50 22.10
CA ALA A 26 -35.52 -1.16 21.58
C ALA A 26 -35.65 0.34 21.24
N LEU A 27 -35.08 1.22 22.08
CA LEU A 27 -35.05 2.66 21.84
C LEU A 27 -34.18 3.04 20.64
N ALA A 28 -33.02 2.39 20.46
CA ALA A 28 -32.16 2.59 19.30
C ALA A 28 -32.83 2.17 17.99
N VAL A 29 -33.53 1.03 17.98
CA VAL A 29 -34.31 0.57 16.83
C VAL A 29 -35.47 1.52 16.55
N PHE A 30 -36.17 1.99 17.58
CA PHE A 30 -37.24 2.97 17.43
C PHE A 30 -36.72 4.28 16.83
N LEU A 31 -35.61 4.82 17.33
CA LEU A 31 -34.96 6.01 16.76
C LEU A 31 -34.53 5.80 15.30
N PHE A 32 -34.01 4.62 14.96
CA PHE A 32 -33.59 4.31 13.60
C PHE A 32 -34.77 4.23 12.62
N ILE A 33 -35.90 3.64 13.03
CA ILE A 33 -37.09 3.49 12.18
C ILE A 33 -37.89 4.79 12.08
N TYR A 34 -38.02 5.53 13.19
CA TYR A 34 -39.03 6.60 13.30
C TYR A 34 -38.45 8.01 13.41
N VAL A 35 -37.16 8.18 13.68
CA VAL A 35 -36.56 9.51 13.90
C VAL A 35 -35.46 9.85 12.89
N LEU A 36 -34.74 8.86 12.35
CA LEU A 36 -33.78 9.12 11.28
C LEU A 36 -34.51 9.28 9.93
N PRO A 37 -34.36 10.43 9.25
CA PRO A 37 -35.06 10.66 7.99
C PRO A 37 -34.46 9.77 6.90
N GLU A 38 -35.31 9.04 6.17
CA GLU A 38 -34.92 8.49 4.87
C GLU A 38 -34.43 9.63 3.99
N LYS A 39 -33.20 9.53 3.47
CA LYS A 39 -32.76 10.35 2.35
C LYS A 39 -33.46 9.83 1.07
N SER A 40 -34.74 10.14 0.93
CA SER A 40 -35.45 10.05 -0.34
C SER A 40 -35.48 11.44 -0.98
N GLY A 41 -34.66 11.63 -2.02
CA GLY A 41 -34.76 12.80 -2.87
C GLY A 41 -36.10 12.79 -3.64
N PRO A 42 -36.61 13.96 -4.07
CA PRO A 42 -37.91 14.04 -4.72
C PRO A 42 -37.88 13.31 -6.07
N LYS A 43 -38.69 12.26 -6.22
CA LYS A 43 -39.09 11.73 -7.52
C LYS A 43 -40.28 12.56 -7.99
N GLU A 44 -40.02 13.56 -8.83
CA GLU A 44 -41.07 14.25 -9.56
C GLU A 44 -41.81 13.25 -10.49
N PRO A 45 -43.15 13.24 -10.55
CA PRO A 45 -43.87 12.33 -11.43
C PRO A 45 -43.83 12.86 -12.88
N LEU A 46 -43.15 12.15 -13.77
CA LEU A 46 -43.28 12.28 -15.22
C LEU A 46 -44.64 11.74 -15.70
N THR A 47 -45.75 12.36 -15.29
CA THR A 47 -47.10 11.96 -15.71
C THR A 47 -47.98 13.13 -16.18
N LYS A 48 -47.37 14.27 -16.51
CA LYS A 48 -48.08 15.39 -17.13
C LYS A 48 -47.33 15.97 -18.33
N LEU A 49 -47.04 15.15 -19.33
CA LEU A 49 -46.78 15.66 -20.69
C LEU A 49 -47.09 14.62 -21.79
N SER A 50 -48.15 13.83 -21.61
CA SER A 50 -48.62 12.88 -22.64
C SER A 50 -50.03 13.24 -23.08
N LYS A 51 -50.18 14.34 -23.82
CA LYS A 51 -51.42 14.64 -24.55
C LYS A 51 -51.26 15.18 -25.98
N HIS A 52 -50.04 15.41 -26.48
CA HIS A 52 -49.85 15.93 -27.85
C HIS A 52 -48.55 15.43 -28.51
N ILE A 53 -48.35 14.12 -28.61
CA ILE A 53 -47.30 13.56 -29.49
C ILE A 53 -48.01 13.00 -30.73
N PRO A 54 -47.73 13.50 -31.94
CA PRO A 54 -48.25 12.92 -33.18
C PRO A 54 -47.84 11.45 -33.30
N GLU A 55 -48.78 10.60 -33.74
CA GLU A 55 -48.69 9.14 -33.63
C GLU A 55 -47.65 8.48 -34.58
N GLU A 56 -47.01 9.24 -35.47
CA GLU A 56 -45.87 8.73 -36.25
C GLU A 56 -44.78 9.80 -36.40
N LEU A 57 -43.70 9.65 -35.66
CA LEU A 57 -42.43 10.28 -36.01
C LEU A 57 -41.80 9.50 -37.18
N PRO A 58 -41.22 10.20 -38.19
CA PRO A 58 -40.57 9.52 -39.30
C PRO A 58 -39.46 8.62 -38.79
N LYS A 59 -39.41 7.37 -39.28
CA LYS A 59 -38.34 6.41 -38.98
C LYS A 59 -37.01 6.93 -39.52
N ILE A 60 -36.33 7.75 -38.72
CA ILE A 60 -34.92 8.04 -38.93
C ILE A 60 -34.20 6.73 -38.65
N ALA A 61 -33.58 6.15 -39.68
CA ALA A 61 -32.73 4.98 -39.52
C ALA A 61 -31.69 5.31 -38.44
N ARG A 62 -31.69 4.54 -37.36
CA ARG A 62 -30.64 4.63 -36.34
C ARG A 62 -29.32 4.36 -37.07
N PRO A 63 -28.30 5.23 -36.96
CA PRO A 63 -26.97 4.87 -37.41
C PRO A 63 -26.61 3.56 -36.74
N GLU A 64 -26.09 2.58 -37.48
CA GLU A 64 -25.56 1.36 -36.91
C GLU A 64 -24.62 1.76 -35.76
N GLU A 65 -24.86 1.24 -34.57
CA GLU A 65 -23.97 1.41 -33.42
C GLU A 65 -22.63 0.78 -33.79
N GLU A 66 -21.75 1.58 -34.36
CA GLU A 66 -20.36 1.23 -34.54
C GLU A 66 -19.82 0.94 -33.13
N ASN A 67 -19.52 -0.33 -32.89
CA ASN A 67 -19.09 -0.85 -31.60
C ASN A 67 -17.65 -0.39 -31.36
N ILE A 68 -17.46 0.90 -31.09
CA ILE A 68 -16.16 1.50 -30.79
C ILE A 68 -15.73 0.90 -29.45
N PRO A 69 -14.70 0.04 -29.40
CA PRO A 69 -14.25 -0.52 -28.14
C PRO A 69 -13.76 0.65 -27.28
N LEU A 70 -14.43 0.89 -26.15
CA LEU A 70 -13.92 1.80 -25.13
C LEU A 70 -12.46 1.40 -24.83
N PRO A 71 -11.51 2.33 -24.79
CA PRO A 71 -10.11 2.00 -24.51
C PRO A 71 -10.07 1.29 -23.15
N ARG A 72 -9.82 -0.03 -23.18
CA ARG A 72 -9.64 -0.80 -21.96
C ARG A 72 -8.34 -0.33 -21.32
N ILE A 73 -8.46 0.44 -20.23
CA ILE A 73 -7.31 0.82 -19.41
C ILE A 73 -6.62 -0.48 -19.00
N LYS A 74 -5.40 -0.70 -19.48
CA LYS A 74 -4.63 -1.89 -19.12
C LYS A 74 -4.33 -1.84 -17.62
N PRO A 75 -4.54 -2.93 -16.87
CA PRO A 75 -4.13 -2.96 -15.48
C PRO A 75 -2.62 -2.78 -15.36
N ARG A 76 -2.19 -1.93 -14.43
CA ARG A 76 -0.79 -1.53 -14.28
C ARG A 76 -0.17 -2.09 -13.02
N VAL A 77 1.08 -2.56 -13.09
CA VAL A 77 1.81 -3.03 -11.90
C VAL A 77 3.18 -2.38 -11.79
N ALA A 78 3.63 -2.17 -10.56
CA ALA A 78 5.03 -1.87 -10.29
C ALA A 78 5.64 -3.01 -9.47
N ILE A 79 6.88 -3.36 -9.80
CA ILE A 79 7.65 -4.40 -9.11
C ILE A 79 8.85 -3.69 -8.47
N VAL A 80 8.96 -3.81 -7.16
CA VAL A 80 10.03 -3.22 -6.35
C VAL A 80 10.91 -4.33 -5.79
N ILE A 81 12.23 -4.17 -5.87
CA ILE A 81 13.20 -5.07 -5.25
C ILE A 81 13.94 -4.33 -4.14
N ASP A 82 13.66 -4.73 -2.91
CA ASP A 82 14.22 -4.24 -1.64
C ASP A 82 15.62 -4.80 -1.37
N ASP A 83 16.28 -4.33 -0.31
CA ASP A 83 17.60 -4.79 0.17
C ASP A 83 18.75 -4.71 -0.84
N MET A 84 18.64 -3.79 -1.79
CA MET A 84 19.69 -3.58 -2.79
C MET A 84 20.85 -2.77 -2.20
N GLY A 85 22.07 -3.00 -2.70
CA GLY A 85 23.27 -2.25 -2.28
C GLY A 85 24.39 -3.12 -1.67
N ALA A 86 24.10 -4.35 -1.24
CA ALA A 86 25.12 -5.28 -0.74
C ALA A 86 25.87 -6.01 -1.86
N ASP A 87 25.15 -6.49 -2.88
CA ASP A 87 25.66 -7.41 -3.89
C ASP A 87 25.40 -6.88 -5.32
N LEU A 88 26.48 -6.47 -6.00
CA LEU A 88 26.41 -6.02 -7.39
C LEU A 88 26.06 -7.16 -8.36
N LYS A 89 26.41 -8.41 -8.03
CA LYS A 89 26.10 -9.55 -8.88
C LYS A 89 24.59 -9.74 -8.96
N ARG A 90 23.89 -9.69 -7.82
CA ARG A 90 22.43 -9.79 -7.79
C ARG A 90 21.73 -8.69 -8.57
N MET A 91 22.24 -7.46 -8.49
CA MET A 91 21.70 -6.37 -9.31
C MET A 91 21.87 -6.65 -10.81
N ARG A 92 23.01 -7.16 -11.24
CA ARG A 92 23.23 -7.49 -12.66
C ARG A 92 22.42 -8.68 -13.12
N GLU A 93 22.19 -9.67 -12.25
CA GLU A 93 21.26 -10.77 -12.53
C GLU A 93 19.83 -10.26 -12.77
N LEU A 94 19.39 -9.18 -12.08
CA LEU A 94 18.08 -8.57 -12.36
C LEU A 94 17.99 -7.95 -13.76
N PHE A 95 19.10 -7.50 -14.37
CA PHE A 95 19.06 -6.90 -15.71
C PHE A 95 18.56 -7.86 -16.80
N ASP A 96 18.61 -9.16 -16.55
CA ASP A 96 18.05 -10.19 -17.40
C ASP A 96 16.51 -10.27 -17.34
N VAL A 97 15.87 -9.61 -16.36
CA VAL A 97 14.41 -9.50 -16.30
C VAL A 97 13.97 -8.40 -17.27
N ASP A 98 13.37 -8.81 -18.38
CA ASP A 98 12.93 -7.92 -19.47
C ASP A 98 11.65 -7.13 -19.13
N THR A 99 11.73 -6.31 -18.08
CA THR A 99 10.64 -5.43 -17.62
C THR A 99 11.16 -4.24 -16.80
N GLN A 100 10.26 -3.33 -16.44
CA GLN A 100 10.54 -2.25 -15.49
C GLN A 100 10.63 -2.80 -14.06
N ILE A 101 11.69 -2.43 -13.35
CA ILE A 101 11.88 -2.73 -11.92
C ILE A 101 12.24 -1.43 -11.21
N THR A 102 11.65 -1.21 -10.04
CA THR A 102 12.10 -0.18 -9.10
C THR A 102 13.10 -0.82 -8.13
N VAL A 103 14.25 -0.20 -7.94
CA VAL A 103 15.32 -0.70 -7.07
C VAL A 103 15.31 0.10 -5.77
N ALA A 104 15.05 -0.55 -4.64
CA ALA A 104 15.07 0.07 -3.32
C ALA A 104 16.40 -0.23 -2.63
N VAL A 105 17.22 0.81 -2.46
CA VAL A 105 18.63 0.69 -2.06
C VAL A 105 18.81 1.07 -0.59
N LEU A 106 19.37 0.17 0.20
CA LEU A 106 19.80 0.46 1.58
C LEU A 106 21.00 1.42 1.55
N PRO A 107 21.04 2.45 2.42
CA PRO A 107 22.18 3.36 2.50
C PRO A 107 23.41 2.68 3.13
N TYR A 108 24.60 3.20 2.83
CA TYR A 108 25.89 2.85 3.45
C TYR A 108 26.34 1.39 3.33
N LEU A 109 25.75 0.61 2.43
CA LEU A 109 26.28 -0.68 2.06
C LEU A 109 27.46 -0.52 1.10
N ARG A 110 28.25 -1.58 0.97
CA ARG A 110 29.48 -1.62 0.16
C ARG A 110 29.28 -1.08 -1.26
N HIS A 111 28.09 -1.26 -1.83
CA HIS A 111 27.81 -0.92 -3.22
C HIS A 111 26.57 -0.05 -3.41
N SER A 112 25.98 0.58 -2.37
CA SER A 112 24.75 1.38 -2.47
C SER A 112 24.77 2.39 -3.62
N LYS A 113 25.76 3.30 -3.63
CA LYS A 113 25.92 4.32 -4.69
C LYS A 113 26.05 3.72 -6.08
N LYS A 114 26.82 2.63 -6.19
CA LYS A 114 27.08 1.98 -7.48
C LYS A 114 25.85 1.25 -8.01
N VAL A 115 25.11 0.56 -7.14
CA VAL A 115 23.85 -0.08 -7.47
C VAL A 115 22.82 0.94 -7.96
N ALA A 116 22.63 2.03 -7.22
CA ALA A 116 21.72 3.12 -7.59
C ALA A 116 22.10 3.73 -8.96
N THR A 117 23.37 4.08 -9.14
CA THR A 117 23.87 4.68 -10.39
C THR A 117 23.74 3.74 -11.59
N GLU A 118 24.09 2.46 -11.43
CA GLU A 118 24.07 1.48 -12.52
C GLU A 118 22.64 1.07 -12.89
N ALA A 119 21.70 0.99 -11.92
CA ALA A 119 20.28 0.80 -12.19
C ALA A 119 19.68 1.97 -13.00
N HIS A 120 19.95 3.21 -12.57
CA HIS A 120 19.48 4.41 -13.26
C HIS A 120 20.08 4.52 -14.67
N ASN A 121 21.40 4.48 -14.80
CA ASN A 121 22.08 4.74 -16.08
C ASN A 121 21.95 3.61 -17.11
N SER A 122 21.91 2.34 -16.68
CA SER A 122 21.96 1.20 -17.61
C SER A 122 20.58 0.76 -18.08
N ARG A 123 19.56 0.90 -17.22
CA ARG A 123 18.20 0.41 -17.50
C ARG A 123 17.15 1.52 -17.48
N GLY A 124 17.49 2.73 -17.05
CA GLY A 124 16.49 3.79 -16.80
C GLY A 124 15.50 3.41 -15.71
N TRP A 125 15.89 2.48 -14.83
CA TRP A 125 15.07 2.00 -13.72
C TRP A 125 14.95 3.05 -12.64
N GLU A 126 13.80 3.08 -11.99
CA GLU A 126 13.53 3.98 -10.88
C GLU A 126 14.29 3.49 -9.63
N VAL A 127 14.87 4.44 -8.90
CA VAL A 127 15.61 4.17 -7.66
C VAL A 127 14.86 4.81 -6.51
N ILE A 128 14.73 4.10 -5.39
CA ILE A 128 14.20 4.66 -4.15
C ILE A 128 15.16 4.34 -3.00
N LEU A 129 15.17 5.20 -1.98
CA LEU A 129 15.86 4.93 -0.73
C LEU A 129 15.08 3.87 0.06
N HIS A 130 15.74 2.77 0.40
CA HIS A 130 15.22 1.78 1.35
C HIS A 130 15.64 2.20 2.77
N LEU A 131 14.83 3.03 3.41
CA LEU A 131 15.15 3.71 4.65
C LEU A 131 15.06 2.75 5.85
N PRO A 132 16.17 2.45 6.54
CA PRO A 132 16.16 1.53 7.67
C PRO A 132 15.44 2.12 8.87
N MET A 133 14.56 1.32 9.49
CA MET A 133 13.72 1.78 10.59
C MET A 133 13.57 0.70 11.67
N GLU A 134 13.41 1.13 12.92
CA GLU A 134 13.28 0.25 14.08
C GLU A 134 12.13 -0.77 13.94
N PRO A 135 12.41 -2.09 13.99
CA PRO A 135 11.38 -3.11 14.08
C PRO A 135 10.89 -3.32 15.52
N LYS A 136 9.70 -3.91 15.67
CA LYS A 136 9.24 -4.46 16.95
C LYS A 136 10.23 -5.50 17.46
N GLY A 137 10.47 -5.46 18.77
CA GLY A 137 11.38 -6.38 19.46
C GLY A 137 12.86 -6.15 19.17
N PHE A 138 13.26 -5.00 18.62
CA PHE A 138 14.67 -4.61 18.52
C PHE A 138 15.40 -4.74 19.87
N ASP A 139 14.75 -4.30 20.94
CA ASP A 139 15.28 -4.32 22.32
C ASP A 139 15.47 -5.74 22.91
N SER A 140 14.92 -6.79 22.27
CA SER A 140 15.05 -8.17 22.79
C SER A 140 16.40 -8.82 22.52
N GLY A 141 17.30 -8.13 21.80
CA GLY A 141 18.63 -8.66 21.45
C GLY A 141 18.60 -9.85 20.49
N GLU A 142 17.44 -10.15 19.90
CA GLU A 142 17.29 -11.23 18.93
C GLU A 142 18.10 -10.93 17.67
N THR A 143 18.90 -11.91 17.26
CA THR A 143 19.63 -11.90 16.00
C THR A 143 18.65 -11.78 14.83
N GLY A 144 18.88 -10.83 13.93
CA GLY A 144 18.02 -10.60 12.74
C GLY A 144 17.09 -9.38 12.83
N LYS A 145 17.08 -8.66 13.95
CA LYS A 145 16.31 -7.41 14.10
C LYS A 145 17.15 -6.14 13.93
N ASN A 146 18.42 -6.24 13.53
CA ASN A 146 19.23 -5.06 13.28
C ASN A 146 18.88 -4.46 11.90
N PRO A 147 18.28 -3.28 11.83
CA PRO A 147 17.92 -2.62 10.57
C PRO A 147 19.13 -2.15 9.75
N GLY A 148 20.33 -2.11 10.34
CA GLY A 148 21.55 -1.70 9.66
C GLY A 148 21.92 -0.23 9.88
N LYS A 149 22.90 0.26 9.10
CA LYS A 149 23.37 1.65 9.18
C LYS A 149 22.33 2.61 8.59
N GLY A 150 22.25 3.81 9.14
CA GLY A 150 21.24 4.80 8.76
C GLY A 150 19.86 4.59 9.41
N ALA A 151 19.76 3.62 10.33
CA ALA A 151 18.48 3.30 10.93
C ALA A 151 17.90 4.40 11.81
N LEU A 152 16.61 4.65 11.61
CA LEU A 152 15.81 5.54 12.45
C LEU A 152 15.21 4.76 13.62
N PHE A 153 15.38 5.30 14.82
CA PHE A 153 14.87 4.73 16.07
C PHE A 153 13.88 5.65 16.74
N THR A 154 12.89 5.08 17.43
CA THR A 154 11.81 5.80 18.11
C THR A 154 12.31 6.64 19.30
N ASN A 155 13.53 6.40 19.78
CA ASN A 155 14.17 7.17 20.84
C ASN A 155 15.04 8.33 20.32
N MET A 156 15.21 8.48 18.99
CA MET A 156 15.96 9.59 18.41
C MET A 156 15.21 10.91 18.56
N SER A 157 15.95 12.01 18.67
CA SER A 157 15.33 13.33 18.59
C SER A 157 14.83 13.61 17.17
N VAL A 158 13.86 14.52 17.06
CA VAL A 158 13.36 15.00 15.74
C VAL A 158 14.50 15.55 14.88
N ALA A 159 15.46 16.26 15.48
CA ALA A 159 16.60 16.82 14.77
C ALA A 159 17.51 15.72 14.21
N ASP A 160 17.78 14.67 15.01
CA ASP A 160 18.61 13.54 14.59
C ASP A 160 17.92 12.73 13.48
N ILE A 161 16.60 12.53 13.57
CA ILE A 161 15.84 11.85 12.51
C ILE A 161 15.93 12.64 11.20
N LYS A 162 15.74 13.96 11.24
CA LYS A 162 15.86 14.80 10.04
C LYS A 162 17.26 14.72 9.45
N ALA A 163 18.29 14.87 10.27
CA ALA A 163 19.68 14.80 9.83
C ALA A 163 20.02 13.44 9.22
N GLN A 164 19.58 12.35 9.85
CA GLN A 164 19.84 11.00 9.35
C GLN A 164 19.14 10.76 8.00
N VAL A 165 17.87 11.15 7.84
CA VAL A 165 17.15 11.00 6.57
C VAL A 165 17.83 11.81 5.45
N GLU A 166 18.27 13.04 5.75
CA GLU A 166 19.02 13.87 4.79
C GLU A 166 20.33 13.19 4.34
N ASP A 167 21.05 12.56 5.27
CA ASP A 167 22.30 11.87 4.96
C ASP A 167 22.08 10.54 4.24
N ASP A 168 20.97 9.83 4.52
CA ASP A 168 20.58 8.61 3.81
C ASP A 168 20.19 8.92 2.36
N ILE A 169 19.44 9.99 2.13
CA ILE A 169 19.07 10.47 0.78
C ILE A 169 20.33 10.80 -0.03
N LYS A 170 21.32 11.47 0.58
CA LYS A 170 22.60 11.78 -0.11
C LYS A 170 23.41 10.53 -0.45
N ASP A 171 23.29 9.46 0.32
CA ASP A 171 24.05 8.23 0.07
C ASP A 171 23.45 7.39 -1.07
N VAL A 172 22.17 7.56 -1.37
CA VAL A 172 21.46 6.87 -2.46
C VAL A 172 21.15 7.87 -3.60
N PRO A 173 22.09 8.07 -4.55
CA PRO A 173 21.87 8.99 -5.66
C PRO A 173 20.71 8.53 -6.55
N PHE A 174 20.06 9.48 -7.23
CA PHE A 174 18.92 9.23 -8.13
C PHE A 174 17.64 8.72 -7.44
N ALA A 175 17.56 8.77 -6.11
CA ALA A 175 16.32 8.42 -5.42
C ALA A 175 15.17 9.35 -5.82
N ASP A 176 14.09 8.78 -6.34
CA ASP A 176 12.83 9.49 -6.67
C ASP A 176 11.76 9.29 -5.59
N GLY A 177 12.00 8.37 -4.65
CA GLY A 177 11.10 8.03 -3.54
C GLY A 177 11.82 7.37 -2.38
N ILE A 178 11.05 7.03 -1.35
CA ILE A 178 11.50 6.33 -0.14
C ILE A 178 10.52 5.20 0.18
N ASN A 179 11.01 4.04 0.60
CA ASN A 179 10.21 3.05 1.33
C ASN A 179 10.90 2.65 2.65
N ASN A 180 10.18 1.98 3.55
CA ASN A 180 10.74 1.52 4.82
C ASN A 180 11.34 0.12 4.71
N HIS A 181 12.58 -0.05 5.19
CA HIS A 181 13.17 -1.34 5.53
C HIS A 181 12.84 -1.67 6.98
N MET A 182 12.30 -2.85 7.23
CA MET A 182 11.75 -3.22 8.54
C MET A 182 10.75 -2.16 9.05
N GLY A 183 11.01 -1.52 10.19
CA GLY A 183 10.22 -0.38 10.65
C GLY A 183 8.90 -0.71 11.32
N SER A 184 8.61 -1.96 11.69
CA SER A 184 7.31 -2.33 12.28
C SER A 184 6.99 -1.63 13.60
N ARG A 185 7.98 -1.03 14.28
CA ARG A 185 7.74 -0.13 15.43
C ARG A 185 7.71 1.33 15.01
N PHE A 186 8.66 1.77 14.19
CA PHE A 186 8.76 3.16 13.77
C PHE A 186 7.54 3.64 12.96
N THR A 187 7.03 2.81 12.05
CA THR A 187 5.91 3.18 11.15
C THR A 187 4.56 3.25 11.85
N GLU A 188 4.46 2.83 13.11
CA GLU A 188 3.26 2.98 13.95
C GLU A 188 3.21 4.35 14.65
N ASP A 189 4.33 5.10 14.66
CA ASP A 189 4.41 6.42 15.25
C ASP A 189 4.06 7.52 14.24
N MET A 190 2.88 8.13 14.44
CA MET A 190 2.38 9.21 13.58
C MET A 190 3.26 10.46 13.60
N VAL A 191 3.85 10.80 14.75
CA VAL A 191 4.66 12.01 14.88
C VAL A 191 5.97 11.80 14.14
N LEU A 192 6.64 10.67 14.37
CA LEU A 192 7.93 10.38 13.73
C LEU A 192 7.79 10.16 12.21
N MET A 193 6.74 9.47 11.76
CA MET A 193 6.48 9.34 10.33
C MET A 193 6.28 10.69 9.65
N LYS A 194 5.62 11.65 10.30
CA LYS A 194 5.49 13.01 9.76
C LYS A 194 6.84 13.73 9.64
N VAL A 195 7.78 13.47 10.56
CA VAL A 195 9.13 14.04 10.48
C VAL A 195 9.87 13.51 9.25
N VAL A 196 9.82 12.20 8.99
CA VAL A 196 10.44 11.59 7.80
C VAL A 196 9.80 12.13 6.52
N LEU A 197 8.47 12.19 6.48
CA LEU A 197 7.72 12.67 5.33
C LEU A 197 7.91 14.17 5.05
N ASP A 198 8.20 14.97 6.07
CA ASP A 198 8.56 16.39 5.92
C ASP A 198 9.86 16.54 5.12
N VAL A 199 10.88 15.74 5.46
CA VAL A 199 12.15 15.70 4.72
C VAL A 199 11.93 15.18 3.31
N ALA A 200 11.23 14.06 3.15
CA ALA A 200 10.91 13.49 1.83
C ALA A 200 10.21 14.52 0.93
N LYS A 201 9.26 15.27 1.49
CA LYS A 201 8.55 16.34 0.78
C LYS A 201 9.47 17.47 0.33
N GLY A 202 10.42 17.88 1.17
CA GLY A 202 11.44 18.89 0.84
C GLY A 202 12.28 18.49 -0.37
N HIS A 203 12.55 17.19 -0.53
CA HIS A 203 13.27 16.61 -1.66
C HIS A 203 12.36 16.21 -2.85
N ARG A 204 11.04 16.42 -2.74
CA ARG A 204 10.02 16.00 -3.72
C ARG A 204 9.97 14.48 -3.94
N LEU A 205 10.32 13.71 -2.93
CA LEU A 205 10.27 12.25 -2.93
C LEU A 205 8.86 11.75 -2.59
N PHE A 206 8.41 10.71 -3.28
CA PHE A 206 7.20 9.98 -2.89
C PHE A 206 7.51 8.95 -1.79
N PHE A 207 6.47 8.40 -1.14
CA PHE A 207 6.62 7.36 -0.12
C PHE A 207 5.87 6.07 -0.48
N LEU A 208 6.54 4.93 -0.40
CA LEU A 208 5.93 3.60 -0.46
C LEU A 208 5.95 2.96 0.92
N ASP A 209 4.77 2.67 1.48
CA ASP A 209 4.66 1.86 2.70
C ASP A 209 4.84 0.39 2.36
N SER A 210 5.92 -0.22 2.85
CA SER A 210 6.21 -1.65 2.69
C SER A 210 5.26 -2.54 3.49
N ARG A 211 4.44 -1.95 4.38
CA ARG A 211 3.42 -2.62 5.21
C ARG A 211 4.01 -3.79 6.00
N THR A 212 5.08 -3.53 6.76
CA THR A 212 5.74 -4.49 7.66
C THR A 212 4.98 -4.73 8.96
N THR A 213 3.93 -3.94 9.20
CA THR A 213 2.95 -4.11 10.28
C THR A 213 1.56 -3.71 9.78
N ALA A 214 0.52 -4.34 10.33
CA ALA A 214 -0.87 -4.00 10.02
C ALA A 214 -1.24 -2.59 10.50
N ASP A 215 -0.59 -2.13 11.58
CA ASP A 215 -0.87 -0.87 12.29
C ASP A 215 -0.08 0.33 11.73
N SER A 216 0.63 0.15 10.60
CA SER A 216 1.40 1.23 9.98
C SER A 216 0.51 2.44 9.72
N VAL A 217 0.96 3.61 10.18
CA VAL A 217 0.30 4.90 9.97
C VAL A 217 0.92 5.69 8.82
N ALA A 218 1.95 5.16 8.16
CA ALA A 218 2.74 5.87 7.16
C ALA A 218 1.89 6.39 6.00
N GLY A 219 1.01 5.56 5.43
CA GLY A 219 0.08 5.99 4.38
C GLY A 219 -0.89 7.09 4.84
N LYS A 220 -1.38 7.04 6.09
CA LYS A 220 -2.25 8.09 6.66
C LYS A 220 -1.48 9.39 6.87
N ALA A 221 -0.25 9.30 7.37
CA ALA A 221 0.63 10.45 7.56
C ALA A 221 0.93 11.15 6.22
N ALA A 222 1.32 10.39 5.20
CA ALA A 222 1.63 10.90 3.85
C ALA A 222 0.44 11.64 3.24
N ARG A 223 -0.76 11.04 3.27
CA ARG A 223 -2.00 11.68 2.81
C ARG A 223 -2.30 12.98 3.56
N SER A 224 -2.11 13.00 4.89
CA SER A 224 -2.35 14.21 5.70
C SER A 224 -1.39 15.36 5.39
N MET A 225 -0.22 15.06 4.81
CA MET A 225 0.82 16.04 4.47
C MET A 225 0.85 16.39 2.97
N GLY A 226 0.00 15.74 2.16
CA GLY A 226 0.03 15.89 0.70
C GLY A 226 1.29 15.31 0.07
N VAL A 227 1.89 14.29 0.67
CA VAL A 227 3.02 13.55 0.09
C VAL A 227 2.46 12.41 -0.76
N LYS A 228 2.86 12.35 -2.03
CA LYS A 228 2.47 11.26 -2.93
C LYS A 228 2.87 9.93 -2.30
N SER A 229 1.93 9.00 -2.22
CA SER A 229 2.22 7.72 -1.59
C SER A 229 1.46 6.54 -2.18
N ALA A 230 1.98 5.35 -1.91
CA ALA A 230 1.30 4.09 -2.15
C ALA A 230 1.63 3.08 -1.04
N GLU A 231 0.90 1.98 -1.03
CA GLU A 231 1.09 0.88 -0.09
C GLU A 231 1.28 -0.40 -0.90
N ARG A 232 2.19 -1.27 -0.45
CA ARG A 232 2.40 -2.57 -1.08
C ARG A 232 1.10 -3.39 -1.09
N ALA A 233 0.81 -4.03 -2.23
CA ALA A 233 -0.30 -4.97 -2.37
C ALA A 233 0.12 -6.43 -2.16
N VAL A 234 1.27 -6.82 -2.72
CA VAL A 234 1.74 -8.22 -2.72
C VAL A 234 3.20 -8.29 -2.24
N PHE A 235 3.52 -9.28 -1.40
CA PHE A 235 4.91 -9.64 -1.08
C PHE A 235 5.29 -10.88 -1.89
N LEU A 236 6.37 -10.81 -2.64
CA LEU A 236 6.71 -11.83 -3.63
C LEU A 236 7.34 -13.08 -3.02
N ASP A 237 8.20 -12.91 -2.01
CA ASP A 237 9.19 -13.92 -1.63
C ASP A 237 9.29 -14.16 -0.12
N ASN A 238 8.13 -14.24 0.55
CA ASN A 238 8.05 -14.74 1.92
C ASN A 238 8.71 -16.12 2.08
N THR A 239 8.76 -16.89 0.98
CA THR A 239 9.46 -18.16 0.86
C THR A 239 10.48 -18.05 -0.27
N ARG A 240 11.69 -18.55 -0.03
CA ARG A 240 12.75 -18.69 -1.05
C ARG A 240 12.47 -19.90 -1.93
N ASP A 241 11.44 -19.80 -2.76
CA ASP A 241 10.99 -20.84 -3.68
C ASP A 241 10.43 -20.21 -4.96
N VAL A 242 10.87 -20.71 -6.12
CA VAL A 242 10.53 -20.13 -7.43
C VAL A 242 9.03 -20.23 -7.71
N ASP A 243 8.41 -21.36 -7.41
CA ASP A 243 6.99 -21.58 -7.69
C ASP A 243 6.08 -20.78 -6.75
N TYR A 244 6.50 -20.60 -5.50
CA TYR A 244 5.87 -19.67 -4.58
C TYR A 244 5.88 -18.25 -5.13
N VAL A 245 7.03 -17.74 -5.57
CA VAL A 245 7.14 -16.39 -6.12
C VAL A 245 6.27 -16.22 -7.36
N LYS A 246 6.22 -17.22 -8.26
CA LYS A 246 5.32 -17.21 -9.43
C LYS A 246 3.84 -17.12 -9.04
N LYS A 247 3.42 -17.82 -7.97
CA LYS A 247 2.05 -17.69 -7.44
C LYS A 247 1.77 -16.28 -6.94
N GLN A 248 2.73 -15.63 -6.30
CA GLN A 248 2.61 -14.24 -5.88
C GLN A 248 2.56 -13.27 -7.07
N VAL A 249 3.25 -13.57 -8.18
CA VAL A 249 3.09 -12.82 -9.43
C VAL A 249 1.67 -12.99 -10.01
N ALA A 250 1.11 -14.20 -9.97
CA ALA A 250 -0.29 -14.42 -10.37
C ALA A 250 -1.29 -13.65 -9.48
N GLU A 251 -1.03 -13.60 -8.17
CA GLU A 251 -1.82 -12.78 -7.24
C GLU A 251 -1.71 -11.29 -7.58
N LEU A 252 -0.51 -10.80 -7.90
CA LEU A 252 -0.30 -9.42 -8.35
C LEU A 252 -1.16 -9.09 -9.58
N VAL A 253 -1.23 -9.99 -10.56
CA VAL A 253 -2.09 -9.85 -11.74
C VAL A 253 -3.57 -9.80 -11.36
N SER A 254 -4.01 -10.68 -10.45
CA SER A 254 -5.38 -10.72 -9.95
C SER A 254 -5.77 -9.38 -9.30
N VAL A 255 -4.94 -8.90 -8.36
CA VAL A 255 -5.17 -7.62 -7.67
C VAL A 255 -5.18 -6.45 -8.65
N ALA A 256 -4.26 -6.42 -9.62
CA ALA A 256 -4.21 -5.36 -10.62
C ALA A 256 -5.46 -5.34 -11.50
N LYS A 257 -5.92 -6.50 -11.98
CA LYS A 257 -7.16 -6.61 -12.77
C LYS A 257 -8.40 -6.12 -12.00
N HIS A 258 -8.45 -6.38 -10.69
CA HIS A 258 -9.55 -5.94 -9.85
C HIS A 258 -9.48 -4.44 -9.50
N LYS A 259 -8.30 -3.91 -9.18
CA LYS A 259 -8.13 -2.55 -8.63
C LYS A 259 -7.65 -1.51 -9.66
N GLY A 260 -7.36 -1.94 -10.89
CA GLY A 260 -6.71 -1.15 -11.94
C GLY A 260 -5.19 -1.06 -11.80
N SER A 261 -4.66 -1.17 -10.58
CA SER A 261 -3.21 -1.26 -10.35
C SER A 261 -2.81 -1.99 -9.08
N ALA A 262 -1.57 -2.48 -9.01
CA ALA A 262 -1.01 -3.11 -7.82
C ALA A 262 0.52 -2.97 -7.74
N ILE A 263 1.06 -3.02 -6.53
CA ILE A 263 2.51 -2.94 -6.28
C ILE A 263 2.95 -4.22 -5.59
N ALA A 264 3.99 -4.85 -6.14
CA ALA A 264 4.66 -5.98 -5.52
C ALA A 264 6.03 -5.56 -4.98
N ILE A 265 6.41 -6.10 -3.82
CA ILE A 265 7.76 -5.99 -3.26
C ILE A 265 8.34 -7.39 -3.12
N GLY A 266 9.59 -7.56 -3.51
CA GLY A 266 10.42 -8.72 -3.19
C GLY A 266 11.86 -8.28 -2.90
N HIS A 267 12.77 -9.24 -2.87
CA HIS A 267 14.18 -9.07 -2.55
C HIS A 267 15.06 -9.76 -3.61
N PRO A 268 16.37 -9.46 -3.65
CA PRO A 268 17.28 -9.99 -4.67
C PRO A 268 17.72 -11.44 -4.40
N TYR A 269 16.79 -12.30 -3.98
CA TYR A 269 17.04 -13.73 -3.86
C TYR A 269 17.12 -14.36 -5.27
N PRO A 270 18.01 -15.36 -5.48
CA PRO A 270 18.08 -16.04 -6.77
C PRO A 270 16.72 -16.58 -7.23
N GLU A 271 15.92 -17.13 -6.31
CA GLU A 271 14.58 -17.66 -6.60
C GLU A 271 13.63 -16.56 -7.08
N THR A 272 13.68 -15.37 -6.46
CA THR A 272 12.88 -14.21 -6.88
C THR A 272 13.26 -13.77 -8.28
N ILE A 273 14.56 -13.67 -8.58
CA ILE A 273 15.04 -13.25 -9.91
C ILE A 273 14.61 -14.24 -10.99
N ILE A 274 14.80 -15.55 -10.74
CA ILE A 274 14.38 -16.61 -11.67
C ILE A 274 12.87 -16.54 -11.93
N ALA A 275 12.06 -16.48 -10.87
CA ALA A 275 10.61 -16.42 -10.99
C ALA A 275 10.15 -15.17 -11.77
N LEU A 276 10.74 -14.00 -11.52
CA LEU A 276 10.42 -12.78 -12.25
C LEU A 276 10.79 -12.88 -13.73
N LYS A 277 11.99 -13.38 -14.05
CA LYS A 277 12.45 -13.60 -15.43
C LYS A 277 11.49 -14.49 -16.20
N GLU A 278 11.04 -15.58 -15.59
CA GLU A 278 10.11 -16.53 -16.20
C GLU A 278 8.67 -16.00 -16.26
N SER A 279 8.28 -15.04 -15.41
CA SER A 279 6.93 -14.49 -15.36
C SER A 279 6.68 -13.30 -16.28
N VAL A 280 7.70 -12.76 -16.95
CA VAL A 280 7.53 -11.61 -17.88
C VAL A 280 6.53 -11.94 -18.99
N GLY A 281 6.62 -13.15 -19.57
CA GLY A 281 5.67 -13.60 -20.60
C GLY A 281 4.24 -13.66 -20.06
N TYR A 282 4.07 -14.25 -18.88
CA TYR A 282 2.77 -14.35 -18.20
C TYR A 282 2.12 -12.99 -17.93
N LEU A 283 2.89 -11.98 -17.50
CA LEU A 283 2.39 -10.61 -17.32
C LEU A 283 1.86 -10.03 -18.65
N LYS A 284 2.64 -10.17 -19.74
CA LYS A 284 2.29 -9.70 -21.09
C LYS A 284 1.01 -10.39 -21.60
N GLU A 285 0.94 -11.72 -21.50
CA GLU A 285 -0.23 -12.53 -21.90
C GLU A 285 -1.50 -12.17 -21.13
N ASN A 286 -1.36 -11.72 -19.87
CA ASN A 286 -2.48 -11.28 -19.05
C ASN A 286 -2.87 -9.81 -19.26
N GLY A 287 -2.27 -9.12 -20.22
CA GLY A 287 -2.56 -7.73 -20.55
C GLY A 287 -2.09 -6.73 -19.48
N ILE A 288 -1.10 -7.12 -18.68
CA ILE A 288 -0.55 -6.29 -17.60
C ILE A 288 0.56 -5.40 -18.16
N GLU A 289 0.46 -4.12 -17.84
CA GLU A 289 1.52 -3.14 -18.12
C GLU A 289 2.39 -2.96 -16.87
N VAL A 290 3.68 -3.22 -16.99
CA VAL A 290 4.64 -2.99 -15.90
C VAL A 290 5.20 -1.57 -16.04
N VAL A 291 5.01 -0.75 -15.02
CA VAL A 291 5.30 0.69 -15.01
C VAL A 291 6.26 1.07 -13.90
N ARG A 292 6.74 2.33 -13.89
CA ARG A 292 7.48 2.87 -12.74
C ARG A 292 6.57 2.98 -11.51
N LEU A 293 7.15 2.86 -10.32
CA LEU A 293 6.41 2.99 -9.08
C LEU A 293 5.80 4.41 -8.94
N SER A 294 6.51 5.45 -9.38
CA SER A 294 6.02 6.84 -9.40
C SER A 294 4.74 7.05 -10.21
N GLU A 295 4.39 6.15 -11.12
CA GLU A 295 3.14 6.22 -11.90
C GLU A 295 1.92 5.68 -11.13
N LEU A 296 2.16 4.99 -10.01
CA LEU A 296 1.13 4.34 -9.19
C LEU A 296 0.90 5.03 -7.83
N VAL A 297 1.76 5.98 -7.44
CA VAL A 297 1.56 6.78 -6.21
C VAL A 297 0.50 7.87 -6.41
N LYS A 298 -0.24 8.18 -5.33
CA LYS A 298 -1.35 9.14 -5.32
C LYS A 298 -1.15 10.24 -4.30
#